data_AF-A0A1B1T8R3-F1
#
_entry.id   AF-A0A1B1T8R3-F1
#
_cell.length_a   1.000
_cell.length_b   1.000
_cell.length_c   1.000
_cell.angle_alpha   90.00
_cell.angle_beta   90.00
_cell.angle_gamma   90.00
#
_symmetry.space_group_name_H-M   'P 1'
#
loop_
_entity.id
_entity.type
_entity.pdbx_description
1 polymer ?
#
loop_
_entity_poly.entity_id
_entity_poly.type
_entity_poly.pdbx_seq_one_letter_code
_entity_poly.pdbx_strand_id
1 'polypeptide(L)'
;MGRLSPLLLALALLLSVSSLNVSAEDGDSDGDGWTDYHEESCGTDPLNWQDVPQDTDSSGLCDHLDADDDNDGWWDHIEQICGSDPL
;
A
#
# COMPACT_ATOMS: atom_id res chain seq x y z
N MET A 1 -32.14 -23.96 7.77
CA MET A 1 -31.65 -22.68 8.33
C MET A 1 -30.43 -22.97 9.20
N GLY A 2 -29.23 -22.99 8.60
CA GLY A 2 -28.00 -23.31 9.31
C GLY A 2 -27.61 -22.16 10.25
N ARG A 3 -27.58 -22.40 11.55
CA ARG A 3 -27.10 -21.42 12.53
C ARG A 3 -25.58 -21.44 12.45
N LEU A 4 -24.97 -20.31 12.10
CA LEU A 4 -23.52 -20.17 12.08
C LEU A 4 -23.00 -20.43 13.51
N SER A 5 -22.06 -21.38 13.63
CA SER A 5 -21.47 -21.72 14.91
C SER A 5 -20.81 -20.48 15.52
N PRO A 6 -20.88 -20.27 16.85
CA PRO A 6 -20.25 -19.12 17.50
C PRO A 6 -18.72 -19.11 17.27
N LEU A 7 -18.11 -20.26 17.03
CA LEU A 7 -16.71 -20.41 16.59
C LEU A 7 -16.48 -19.88 15.16
N LEU A 8 -17.43 -20.06 14.24
CA LEU A 8 -17.33 -19.54 12.88
C LEU A 8 -17.51 -18.02 12.86
N LEU A 9 -18.38 -17.51 13.74
CA LEU A 9 -18.60 -16.07 13.92
C LEU A 9 -17.40 -15.41 14.63
N ALA A 10 -16.81 -16.07 15.63
CA ALA A 10 -15.59 -15.61 16.30
C ALA A 10 -14.36 -15.71 15.38
N LEU A 11 -14.24 -16.75 14.55
CA LEU A 11 -13.17 -16.87 13.57
C LEU A 11 -13.32 -15.80 12.48
N ALA A 12 -14.54 -15.49 12.03
CA ALA A 12 -14.81 -14.38 11.10
C ALA A 12 -14.54 -13.00 11.73
N LEU A 13 -14.76 -12.84 13.03
CA LEU A 13 -14.43 -11.62 13.78
C LEU A 13 -12.91 -11.50 14.00
N LEU A 14 -12.21 -12.62 14.26
CA LEU A 14 -10.75 -12.66 14.40
C LEU A 14 -10.04 -12.46 13.05
N LEU A 15 -10.62 -12.94 11.95
CA LEU A 15 -10.16 -12.70 10.58
C LEU A 15 -10.37 -11.25 10.12
N SER A 16 -11.26 -10.48 10.77
CA SER A 16 -11.54 -9.08 10.42
C SER A 16 -10.81 -8.06 11.31
N VAL A 17 -10.10 -8.47 12.36
CA VAL A 17 -9.32 -7.58 13.24
C VAL A 17 -7.81 -7.64 12.97
N SER A 18 -7.35 -8.37 11.95
CA SER A 18 -5.92 -8.46 11.59
C SER A 18 -5.33 -7.15 11.02
N SER A 19 -6.13 -6.10 10.84
CA SER A 19 -5.73 -4.86 10.16
C SER A 19 -5.86 -3.60 11.03
N LEU A 20 -5.99 -3.73 12.34
CA LEU A 20 -6.16 -2.58 13.26
C LEU A 20 -5.10 -2.59 14.37
N ASN A 21 -3.83 -2.55 13.96
CA ASN A 21 -2.77 -2.04 14.83
C ASN A 21 -2.07 -0.87 14.14
N VAL A 22 -2.85 0.12 13.72
CA VAL A 22 -2.34 1.47 13.44
C VAL A 22 -2.02 2.10 14.78
N SER A 23 -0.83 1.83 15.29
CA SER A 23 -0.34 2.32 16.57
C SER A 23 0.89 3.15 16.25
N ALA A 24 0.99 4.35 16.81
CA ALA A 24 2.01 5.37 16.52
C ALA A 24 3.49 4.93 16.69
N GLU A 25 3.75 3.64 16.95
CA GLU A 25 5.05 2.98 16.84
C GLU A 25 5.35 2.36 15.46
N ASP A 26 4.38 2.28 14.54
CA ASP A 26 4.57 1.78 13.16
C ASP A 26 5.08 2.87 12.19
N GLY A 27 5.11 4.13 12.66
CA GLY A 27 5.57 5.26 11.86
C GLY A 27 4.64 5.57 10.69
N ASP A 28 3.33 5.36 10.85
CA ASP A 28 2.24 5.78 9.96
C ASP A 28 1.31 6.66 10.82
N SER A 29 1.45 7.98 10.68
CA SER A 29 0.87 8.97 11.59
C SER A 29 -0.59 9.31 11.28
N ASP A 30 -1.06 9.08 10.05
CA ASP A 30 -2.44 9.35 9.63
C ASP A 30 -3.28 8.10 9.35
N GLY A 31 -2.63 6.93 9.30
CA GLY A 31 -3.25 5.62 9.24
C GLY A 31 -3.80 5.24 7.88
N ASP A 32 -3.23 5.75 6.79
CA ASP A 32 -3.66 5.41 5.43
C ASP A 32 -2.98 4.16 4.86
N GLY A 33 -1.99 3.62 5.58
CA GLY A 33 -1.25 2.42 5.18
C GLY A 33 0.13 2.69 4.60
N TRP A 34 0.55 3.95 4.48
CA TRP A 34 1.91 4.34 4.15
C TRP A 34 2.67 4.80 5.41
N THR A 35 3.94 4.44 5.51
CA THR A 35 4.76 4.95 6.63
C THR A 35 5.21 6.38 6.32
N ASP A 36 5.31 7.23 7.34
CA ASP A 36 5.80 8.61 7.29
C ASP A 36 7.11 8.74 6.49
N TYR A 37 8.01 7.77 6.62
CA TYR A 37 9.27 7.72 5.88
C TYR A 37 9.07 7.55 4.37
N HIS A 38 8.12 6.70 3.99
CA HIS A 38 7.76 6.46 2.60
C HIS A 38 7.11 7.71 2.01
N GLU A 39 6.16 8.29 2.73
CA GLU A 39 5.46 9.51 2.32
C GLU A 39 6.43 10.68 2.14
N GLU A 40 7.36 10.90 3.08
CA GLU A 40 8.42 11.91 2.92
C GLU A 40 9.30 11.65 1.69
N SER A 41 9.57 10.38 1.38
CA SER A 41 10.41 10.00 0.24
C SER A 41 9.67 10.13 -1.10
N CYS A 42 8.35 9.93 -1.10
CA CYS A 42 7.47 10.04 -2.27
C CYS A 42 6.88 11.45 -2.45
N GLY A 43 7.04 12.32 -1.44
CA GLY A 43 6.63 13.72 -1.48
C GLY A 43 5.18 13.98 -1.08
N THR A 44 4.57 13.09 -0.31
CA THR A 44 3.23 13.25 0.26
C THR A 44 3.28 13.70 1.73
N ASP A 45 2.15 14.13 2.30
CA ASP A 45 2.03 14.64 3.68
C ASP A 45 1.67 13.54 4.70
N PRO A 46 2.60 13.14 5.61
CA PRO A 46 2.39 12.05 6.58
C PRO A 46 1.27 12.23 7.61
N LEU A 47 0.63 13.39 7.61
CA LEU A 47 -0.46 13.72 8.54
C LEU A 47 -1.81 13.82 7.83
N ASN A 48 -1.86 13.50 6.54
CA ASN A 48 -3.04 13.63 5.71
C ASN A 48 -3.33 12.35 4.92
N TRP A 49 -4.19 11.51 5.51
CA TRP A 49 -4.62 10.20 4.97
C TRP A 49 -5.19 10.16 3.54
N GLN A 50 -5.38 11.31 2.90
CA GLN A 50 -5.82 11.42 1.50
C GLN A 50 -4.66 11.67 0.54
N ASP A 51 -3.50 12.07 1.06
CA ASP A 51 -2.29 12.36 0.31
C ASP A 51 -1.41 11.11 0.31
N VAL A 52 -1.85 10.11 -0.45
CA VAL A 52 -1.15 8.83 -0.57
C VAL A 52 -0.15 8.86 -1.73
N PRO A 53 1.02 8.21 -1.59
CA PRO A 53 1.92 7.96 -2.70
C PRO A 53 1.22 7.21 -3.86
N GLN A 54 1.65 7.49 -5.09
CA GLN A 54 1.23 6.70 -6.26
C GLN A 54 2.04 5.40 -6.29
N ASP A 55 1.35 4.26 -6.38
CA ASP A 55 1.90 2.90 -6.40
C ASP A 55 1.09 2.06 -7.39
N THR A 56 1.59 1.97 -8.62
CA THR A 56 0.88 1.43 -9.77
C THR A 56 0.76 -0.10 -9.72
N ASP A 57 1.80 -0.79 -9.25
CA ASP A 57 1.81 -2.26 -9.12
C ASP A 57 1.40 -2.76 -7.71
N SER A 58 1.18 -1.85 -6.76
CA SER A 58 0.82 -2.14 -5.36
C SER A 58 1.89 -2.94 -4.60
N SER A 59 3.17 -2.74 -4.91
CA SER A 59 4.30 -3.37 -4.24
C SER A 59 4.60 -2.78 -2.86
N GLY A 60 4.06 -1.59 -2.56
CA GLY A 60 4.38 -0.81 -1.36
C GLY A 60 5.64 0.04 -1.53
N LEU A 61 6.12 0.20 -2.76
CA LEU A 61 7.03 1.27 -3.19
C LEU A 61 6.24 2.24 -4.06
N CYS A 62 6.44 3.54 -3.90
CA CYS A 62 5.82 4.47 -4.82
C CYS A 62 6.54 4.49 -6.17
N ASP A 63 5.84 4.85 -7.24
CA ASP A 63 6.37 4.95 -8.62
C ASP A 63 7.63 5.85 -8.72
N HIS A 64 7.83 6.77 -7.76
CA HIS A 64 9.06 7.58 -7.74
C HIS A 64 10.32 6.79 -7.32
N LEU A 65 10.14 5.72 -6.55
CA LEU A 65 11.19 4.91 -5.94
C LEU A 65 11.24 3.49 -6.51
N ASP A 66 10.20 3.06 -7.22
CA ASP A 66 10.24 1.85 -8.04
C ASP A 66 10.95 2.12 -9.37
N ALA A 67 11.42 1.07 -10.02
CA ALA A 67 12.17 1.11 -11.26
C ALA A 67 11.51 0.33 -12.40
N ASP A 68 10.34 -0.26 -12.12
CA ASP A 68 9.46 -1.05 -12.99
C ASP A 68 8.04 -0.86 -12.44
N ASP A 69 7.48 0.32 -12.69
CA ASP A 69 6.33 0.85 -11.96
C ASP A 69 5.02 0.06 -12.18
N ASP A 70 4.87 -0.65 -13.31
CA ASP A 70 3.74 -1.55 -13.59
C ASP A 70 4.08 -3.05 -13.50
N ASN A 71 5.34 -3.35 -13.25
CA ASN A 71 5.88 -4.69 -13.04
C ASN A 71 5.62 -5.62 -14.25
N ASP A 72 5.63 -5.07 -15.48
CA ASP A 72 5.49 -5.83 -16.72
C ASP A 72 6.78 -6.57 -17.11
N GLY A 73 7.88 -6.27 -16.40
CA GLY A 73 9.19 -6.87 -16.53
C GLY A 73 10.19 -6.03 -17.32
N TRP A 74 9.86 -4.78 -17.62
CA TRP A 74 10.77 -3.81 -18.24
C TRP A 74 10.93 -2.60 -17.32
N TRP A 75 12.19 -2.24 -17.04
CA TRP A 75 12.43 -1.05 -16.21
C TRP A 75 12.02 0.23 -16.95
N ASP A 76 11.44 1.20 -16.25
CA ASP A 76 10.88 2.44 -16.84
C ASP A 76 11.91 3.17 -17.70
N HIS A 77 13.20 3.13 -17.31
CA HIS A 77 14.28 3.74 -18.08
C HIS A 77 14.49 3.11 -19.47
N ILE A 78 14.24 1.79 -19.61
CA ILE A 78 14.27 1.10 -20.91
C ILE A 78 13.02 1.44 -21.70
N GLU A 79 11.87 1.52 -21.03
CA GLU A 79 10.59 1.80 -21.63
C GLU A 79 10.52 3.21 -22.21
N GLN A 80 11.03 4.18 -21.46
CA GLN A 80 11.20 5.56 -21.91
C GLN A 80 12.09 5.65 -23.17
N ILE A 81 13.08 4.77 -23.31
CA ILE A 81 13.96 4.72 -24.48
C ILE A 81 13.28 4.00 -25.66
N CYS A 82 12.54 2.93 -25.39
CA CYS A 82 11.89 2.10 -26.39
C CYS A 82 10.52 2.66 -26.85
N GLY A 83 9.96 3.59 -26.08
CA GLY A 83 8.63 4.16 -26.29
C GLY A 83 7.47 3.24 -25.88
N SER A 84 7.69 2.33 -24.92
CA SER A 84 6.60 1.64 -24.21
C SER A 84 6.09 2.52 -23.05
N ASP A 85 5.15 1.99 -22.27
CA ASP A 85 4.47 2.70 -21.20
C ASP A 85 5.28 2.51 -19.90
N PRO A 86 5.93 3.54 -19.33
CA PRO A 86 6.80 3.38 -18.17
C PRO A 86 6.07 3.27 -16.81
N LEU A 87 4.75 3.01 -16.84
CA LEU A 87 3.78 2.86 -15.75
C LEU A 87 2.67 1.96 -16.30
#